data_AF-B6JJV4-F1
#
_entry.id   AF-B6JJV4-F1
#
_cell.length_a   1.000
_cell.length_b   1.000
_cell.length_c   1.000
_cell.angle_alpha   90.00
_cell.angle_beta   90.00
_cell.angle_gamma   90.00
#
_symmetry.space_group_name_H-M   'P 1'
#
loop_
_entity.id
_entity.type
_entity.pdbx_description
1 polymer ?
#
loop_
_entity_poly.entity_id
_entity_poly.type
_entity_poly.pdbx_seq_one_letter_code
_entity_poly.pdbx_strand_id
1 'polypeptide(L)'
;MFGIVRKWMEKRRALRHLWQTDAQTLIEQDEPNAYYTAQRLAARCRARGDKDSFFHWAKVAAEVARLSPLTEMNYAVVEAIVAEELSGADKTEPGRS
;
A
#
# COMPACT_ATOMS: atom_id res chain seq x y z
N MET A 1 28.34 -5.75 -19.09
CA MET A 1 27.64 -5.56 -17.79
C MET A 1 26.46 -4.58 -17.84
N PHE A 2 26.43 -3.56 -18.72
CA PHE A 2 25.31 -2.58 -18.82
C PHE A 2 23.94 -3.17 -19.20
N GLY A 3 23.87 -4.29 -19.94
CA GLY A 3 22.60 -4.90 -20.35
C GLY A 3 21.77 -5.49 -19.21
N ILE A 4 22.42 -5.99 -18.15
CA ILE A 4 21.74 -6.57 -16.97
C ILE A 4 21.13 -5.44 -16.12
N VAL A 5 21.88 -4.34 -15.94
CA VAL A 5 21.41 -3.13 -15.24
C VAL A 5 20.24 -2.49 -16.00
N ARG A 6 20.29 -2.43 -17.34
CA ARG A 6 19.21 -1.89 -18.17
C ARG A 6 17.91 -2.70 -18.06
N LYS A 7 17.98 -4.04 -18.15
CA LYS A 7 16.81 -4.93 -17.97
C LYS A 7 16.22 -4.83 -16.55
N TRP A 8 17.06 -4.72 -15.53
CA TRP A 8 16.61 -4.50 -14.16
C TRP A 8 15.94 -3.14 -13.96
N MET A 9 16.48 -2.09 -14.58
CA MET A 9 15.85 -0.76 -14.57
C MET A 9 14.50 -0.75 -15.28
N GLU A 10 14.38 -1.39 -16.45
CA GLU A 10 13.10 -1.52 -17.19
C GLU A 10 12.06 -2.28 -16.36
N LYS A 11 12.44 -3.40 -15.75
CA LYS A 11 11.57 -4.17 -14.86
C LYS A 11 11.13 -3.35 -13.64
N ARG A 12 12.02 -2.56 -13.05
CA ARG A 12 11.69 -1.64 -11.95
C ARG A 12 10.82 -0.48 -12.39
N ARG A 13 10.99 0.01 -13.62
CA ARG A 13 10.18 1.09 -14.19
C ARG A 13 8.75 0.61 -14.42
N ALA A 14 8.57 -0.60 -14.93
CA ALA A 14 7.26 -1.23 -15.06
C ALA A 14 6.56 -1.40 -13.70
N LEU A 15 7.28 -1.87 -12.68
CA LEU A 15 6.73 -1.97 -11.32
C LEU A 15 6.38 -0.61 -10.72
N ARG A 16 7.22 0.40 -10.93
CA ARG A 16 6.94 1.75 -10.46
C ARG A 16 5.73 2.36 -11.19
N HIS A 17 5.58 2.11 -12.50
CA HIS A 17 4.40 2.54 -13.24
C HIS A 17 3.13 1.93 -12.65
N LEU A 18 3.15 0.63 -12.32
CA LEU A 18 2.02 -0.02 -11.67
C LEU A 18 1.66 0.68 -10.35
N TRP A 19 2.64 0.91 -9.47
CA TRP A 19 2.39 1.60 -8.20
C TRP A 19 1.89 3.03 -8.39
N GLN A 20 2.37 3.73 -9.41
CA GLN A 20 1.93 5.09 -9.72
C GLN A 20 0.50 5.12 -10.27
N THR A 21 0.14 4.17 -11.13
CA THR A 21 -1.22 4.04 -11.65
C THR A 21 -2.22 3.77 -10.53
N ASP A 22 -1.89 2.87 -9.61
CA ASP A 22 -2.76 2.58 -8.46
C ASP A 22 -2.81 3.77 -7.48
N ALA A 23 -1.68 4.43 -7.24
CA ALA A 23 -1.64 5.65 -6.42
C ALA A 23 -2.50 6.76 -7.01
N GLN A 24 -2.41 6.96 -8.33
CA GLN A 24 -3.19 7.96 -9.03
C GLN A 24 -4.68 7.62 -9.01
N THR A 25 -5.04 6.35 -9.14
CA THR A 25 -6.43 5.89 -9.04
C THR A 25 -6.99 6.17 -7.64
N LEU A 26 -6.22 5.93 -6.58
CA LEU A 26 -6.65 6.24 -5.21
C LEU A 26 -6.80 7.75 -4.98
N ILE A 27 -5.91 8.57 -5.54
CA ILE A 27 -5.98 10.03 -5.47
C ILE A 27 -7.23 10.54 -6.20
N GLU A 28 -7.49 10.05 -7.41
CA GLU A 28 -8.66 10.46 -8.21
C GLU A 28 -9.98 10.07 -7.53
N GLN A 29 -9.98 8.98 -6.75
CA GLN A 29 -11.15 8.54 -5.99
C GLN A 29 -11.40 9.40 -4.74
N ASP A 30 -10.35 9.62 -3.93
CA ASP A 30 -10.44 10.36 -2.67
C ASP A 30 -9.04 10.83 -2.23
N GLU A 31 -8.55 11.92 -2.81
CA GLU A 31 -7.20 12.46 -2.57
C GLU A 31 -6.87 12.68 -1.08
N PRO A 32 -7.76 13.24 -0.23
CA PRO A 32 -7.52 13.35 1.20
C PRO A 32 -7.27 12.01 1.90
N ASN A 33 -7.98 10.94 1.49
CA ASN A 33 -7.88 9.63 2.16
C ASN A 33 -7.01 8.61 1.41
N ALA A 34 -6.54 8.91 0.20
CA ALA A 34 -5.79 8.00 -0.66
C ALA A 34 -4.61 7.33 0.07
N TYR A 35 -3.89 8.11 0.89
CA TYR A 35 -2.77 7.61 1.68
C TYR A 35 -3.22 6.61 2.75
N TYR A 36 -4.28 6.93 3.49
CA TYR A 36 -4.83 6.07 4.53
C TYR A 36 -5.45 4.80 3.95
N THR A 37 -6.09 4.90 2.80
CA THR A 37 -6.62 3.75 2.06
C THR A 37 -5.49 2.80 1.64
N ALA A 38 -4.39 3.31 1.09
CA ALA A 38 -3.23 2.49 0.75
C ALA A 38 -2.61 1.82 2.00
N GLN A 39 -2.49 2.56 3.12
CA GLN A 39 -2.01 2.00 4.39
C GLN A 39 -2.93 0.90 4.92
N ARG A 40 -4.25 1.07 4.84
CA ARG A 40 -5.24 0.07 5.25
C ARG A 40 -5.11 -1.21 4.41
N LEU A 41 -4.94 -1.08 3.10
CA LEU A 41 -4.72 -2.22 2.21
C LEU A 41 -3.41 -2.96 2.53
N ALA A 42 -2.34 -2.22 2.81
CA ALA A 42 -1.09 -2.82 3.29
C ALA A 42 -1.30 -3.57 4.61
N ALA A 43 -1.92 -2.94 5.61
CA ALA A 43 -2.20 -3.56 6.90
C ALA A 43 -3.02 -4.86 6.77
N ARG A 44 -4.04 -4.88 5.90
CA ARG A 44 -4.82 -6.08 5.57
C ARG A 44 -3.98 -7.20 4.98
N CYS A 45 -3.14 -6.89 4.00
CA CYS A 45 -2.24 -7.87 3.40
C CYS A 45 -1.27 -8.45 4.43
N ARG A 46 -0.74 -7.59 5.31
CA ARG A 46 0.10 -8.01 6.44
C ARG A 46 -0.65 -8.96 7.38
N ALA A 47 -1.88 -8.62 7.73
CA ALA A 47 -2.72 -9.43 8.61
C ALA A 47 -3.01 -10.82 8.02
N ARG A 48 -3.13 -10.92 6.69
CA ARG A 48 -3.31 -12.18 5.95
C ARG A 48 -2.01 -12.93 5.63
N GLY A 49 -0.85 -12.38 5.97
CA GLY A 49 0.46 -12.95 5.64
C GLY A 49 0.88 -12.81 4.16
N ASP A 50 0.14 -12.04 3.35
CA ASP A 50 0.46 -11.78 1.94
C ASP A 50 1.52 -10.67 1.83
N LYS A 51 2.78 -11.12 1.80
CA LYS A 51 3.95 -10.22 1.79
C LYS A 51 4.08 -9.43 0.48
N ASP A 52 3.77 -10.04 -0.65
CA ASP A 52 3.95 -9.39 -1.96
C ASP A 52 2.94 -8.25 -2.13
N SER A 53 1.67 -8.49 -1.79
CA SER A 53 0.64 -7.45 -1.80
C SER A 53 0.89 -6.39 -0.73
N PHE A 54 1.40 -6.77 0.45
CA PHE A 54 1.82 -5.79 1.46
C PHE A 54 2.88 -4.83 0.92
N PHE A 55 3.94 -5.35 0.27
CA PHE A 55 4.98 -4.52 -0.31
C PHE A 55 4.44 -3.63 -1.43
N HIS A 56 3.53 -4.16 -2.26
CA HIS A 56 2.88 -3.37 -3.30
C HIS A 56 2.13 -2.17 -2.71
N TRP A 57 1.21 -2.39 -1.75
CA TRP A 57 0.40 -1.31 -1.17
C TRP A 57 1.23 -0.32 -0.35
N ALA A 58 2.29 -0.77 0.32
CA ALA A 58 3.25 0.12 0.98
C ALA A 58 3.97 1.03 -0.02
N LYS A 59 4.28 0.55 -1.23
CA LYS A 59 4.86 1.37 -2.30
C LYS A 59 3.85 2.32 -2.92
N VAL A 60 2.59 1.90 -3.07
CA VAL A 60 1.49 2.78 -3.48
C VAL A 60 1.33 3.94 -2.50
N ALA A 61 1.29 3.68 -1.18
CA ALA A 61 1.19 4.73 -0.16
C ALA A 61 2.33 5.76 -0.26
N ALA A 62 3.56 5.30 -0.54
CA ALA A 62 4.71 6.18 -0.73
C ALA A 62 4.61 7.03 -2.01
N GLU A 63 4.06 6.50 -3.11
CA GLU A 63 3.81 7.28 -4.32
C GLU A 63 2.64 8.25 -4.12
N VAL A 64 1.60 7.90 -3.35
CA VAL A 64 0.52 8.83 -2.98
C VAL A 64 1.07 10.03 -2.21
N ALA A 65 1.87 9.80 -1.16
CA ALA A 65 2.51 10.87 -0.39
C ALA A 65 3.46 11.75 -1.23
N ARG A 66 3.98 11.21 -2.35
CA ARG A 66 4.82 11.96 -3.29
C ARG A 66 4.01 12.80 -4.28
N LEU A 67 2.83 12.33 -4.67
CA LEU A 67 2.00 12.93 -5.72
C LEU A 67 0.97 13.92 -5.17
N SER A 68 0.45 13.68 -3.97
CA SER A 68 -0.56 14.55 -3.34
C SER A 68 0.09 15.53 -2.37
N PRO A 69 0.10 16.84 -2.68
CA PRO A 69 0.53 17.87 -1.74
C PRO A 69 -0.52 18.18 -0.66
N LEU A 70 -1.74 17.67 -0.81
CA LEU A 70 -2.87 17.91 0.11
C LEU A 70 -2.97 16.89 1.24
N THR A 71 -2.31 15.74 1.11
CA THR A 71 -2.41 14.67 2.10
C THR A 71 -1.42 14.91 3.23
N GLU A 72 -1.86 15.58 4.29
CA GLU A 72 -1.08 15.67 5.53
C GLU A 72 -1.11 14.32 6.27
N MET A 73 0.04 13.66 6.36
CA MET A 73 0.18 12.36 7.00
C MET A 73 0.09 12.50 8.53
N ASN A 74 -0.99 12.00 9.13
CA ASN A 74 -1.15 11.89 10.58
C ASN A 74 -0.78 10.46 11.05
N TYR A 75 0.32 10.35 11.79
CA TYR A 75 0.83 9.07 12.28
C TYR A 75 -0.16 8.35 13.20
N ALA A 76 -0.90 9.07 14.05
CA ALA A 76 -1.85 8.45 14.98
C ALA A 76 -3.01 7.77 14.23
N VAL A 77 -3.42 8.33 13.08
CA VAL A 77 -4.43 7.72 12.21
C VAL A 77 -3.89 6.45 11.56
N VAL A 78 -2.63 6.45 11.09
CA VAL A 78 -1.99 5.26 10.53
C VAL A 78 -1.88 4.14 11.56
N GLU A 79 -1.46 4.46 12.77
CA GLU A 79 -1.33 3.48 13.86
C GLU A 79 -2.69 2.87 14.23
N ALA A 80 -3.75 3.69 14.32
CA ALA A 80 -5.09 3.21 14.56
C ALA A 80 -5.60 2.26 13.45
N ILE A 81 -5.36 2.59 12.18
CA ILE A 81 -5.71 1.73 11.04
C ILE A 81 -4.97 0.40 11.10
N VAL A 82 -3.66 0.41 11.39
CA VAL A 82 -2.87 -0.82 11.49
C VAL A 82 -3.34 -1.68 12.65
N ALA A 83 -3.62 -1.08 13.81
CA ALA A 83 -4.14 -1.80 14.97
C ALA A 83 -5.52 -2.40 14.70
N GLU A 84 -6.41 -1.68 14.02
CA GLU A 84 -7.73 -2.15 13.60
C GLU A 84 -7.62 -3.38 12.70
N GLU A 85 -6.83 -3.31 11.63
CA GLU A 85 -6.75 -4.39 10.65
C GLU A 85 -5.99 -5.63 11.18
N LEU A 86 -5.01 -5.44 12.07
CA LEU A 86 -4.32 -6.55 12.73
C LEU A 86 -5.18 -7.23 13.80
N SER A 87 -5.98 -6.47 14.56
CA SER A 87 -6.90 -7.02 15.57
C SER A 87 -8.14 -7.67 14.95
N GLY A 88 -8.55 -7.25 13.75
CA GLY A 88 -9.63 -7.86 12.99
C GLY A 88 -9.30 -9.24 12.43
N ALA A 89 -8.03 -9.53 12.13
CA ALA A 89 -7.62 -10.84 11.61
C ALA A 89 -7.73 -11.98 12.64
N ASP A 90 -7.61 -11.65 13.92
CA ASP A 90 -7.78 -12.60 15.04
C ASP A 90 -9.25 -13.07 15.19
N LYS A 91 -10.22 -12.30 14.66
CA LYS A 91 -11.65 -12.64 14.75
C LYS A 91 -12.18 -13.51 13.59
N THR A 92 -11.31 -13.93 12.67
CA THR A 92 -11.73 -14.69 11.47
C THR A 92 -11.72 -16.22 11.63
N GLU A 93 -11.58 -16.75 12.84
CA GLU A 93 -11.91 -18.16 13.11
C GLU A 93 -12.89 -18.33 14.29
N PRO A 94 -14.21 -18.39 14.04
CA PRO A 94 -15.11 -19.15 14.87
C PRO A 94 -15.41 -20.49 14.19
N GLY A 95 -14.89 -21.58 14.78
CA GLY A 95 -15.49 -22.91 14.77
C GLY A 95 -15.95 -23.48 13.44
N ARG A 96 -15.11 -24.32 12.83
CA ARG A 96 -15.59 -25.42 11.99
C ARG A 96 -14.99 -26.74 12.47
N SER A 97 -15.63 -27.36 13.45
CA SER A 97 -15.70 -28.80 13.67
C SER A 97 -16.88 -29.08 14.60
#